data_AF-A0A0U2Z0E2-F1
#
_entry.id   AF-A0A0U2Z0E2-F1
#
_cell.length_a   1.000
_cell.length_b   1.000
_cell.length_c   1.000
_cell.angle_alpha   90.00
_cell.angle_beta   90.00
_cell.angle_gamma   90.00
#
_symmetry.space_group_name_H-M   'P 1'
#
loop_
_entity.id
_entity.type
_entity.pdbx_description
1 polymer ?
#
loop_
_entity_poly.entity_id
_entity_poly.type
_entity_poly.pdbx_seq_one_letter_code
_entity_poly.pdbx_strand_id
1 'polypeptide(L)' 'MIRIEVDPFPTDEQLGPLWVAAWGSTPAGGYADKVLKRSLAHVGAYDVDRIVGFVNVAWDGGVHAFLLDTTVHP' A
#
# COMPACT_ATOMS: atom_id res chain seq x y z
N MET A 1 -2.65 2.12 -19.14
CA MET A 1 -1.18 1.96 -18.91
C MET A 1 -0.99 2.06 -17.41
N ILE A 2 -0.26 1.13 -16.80
CA ILE A 2 -0.06 1.16 -15.35
C ILE A 2 0.98 2.23 -14.99
N ARG A 3 0.61 3.14 -14.08
CA ARG A 3 1.51 4.14 -13.48
C ARG A 3 1.97 3.63 -12.12
N ILE A 4 3.26 3.78 -11.84
CA ILE A 4 3.86 3.42 -10.54
C ILE A 4 4.16 4.71 -9.78
N GLU A 5 3.69 4.79 -8.54
CA GLU A 5 3.94 5.91 -7.63
C GLU A 5 4.65 5.43 -6.36
N VAL A 6 5.68 6.17 -5.98
CA VAL A 6 6.39 6.01 -4.71
C VAL A 6 5.79 6.98 -3.70
N ASP A 7 5.54 6.47 -2.51
CA ASP A 7 4.91 7.13 -1.38
C ASP A 7 3.58 7.85 -1.70
N PRO A 8 2.59 7.20 -2.37
CA PRO A 8 1.34 7.86 -2.75
C PRO A 8 0.39 8.18 -1.59
N PHE A 9 0.58 7.54 -0.41
CA PHE A 9 -0.25 7.69 0.79
C PHE A 9 -1.76 7.53 0.51
N PRO A 10 -2.18 6.37 -0.04
CA PRO A 10 -3.58 6.16 -0.39
C PRO A 10 -4.46 6.25 0.86
N THR A 11 -5.64 6.84 0.71
CA THR A 11 -6.65 6.84 1.77
C THR A 11 -7.17 5.43 2.00
N ASP A 12 -7.78 5.19 3.17
CA ASP A 12 -8.44 3.92 3.45
C ASP A 12 -9.53 3.59 2.41
N GLU A 13 -10.20 4.59 1.85
CA GLU A 13 -11.20 4.44 0.79
C GLU A 13 -10.59 3.99 -0.54
N GLN A 14 -9.39 4.49 -0.88
CA GLN A 14 -8.68 4.07 -2.08
C GLN A 14 -8.12 2.65 -1.95
N LEU A 15 -7.53 2.33 -0.79
CA LEU A 15 -6.83 1.09 -0.55
C LEU A 15 -7.76 -0.08 -0.17
N GLY A 16 -8.86 0.22 0.51
CA GLY A 16 -9.84 -0.75 1.01
C GLY A 16 -10.36 -1.72 -0.04
N PRO A 17 -10.85 -1.26 -1.22
CA PRO A 17 -11.35 -2.15 -2.26
C PRO A 17 -10.31 -3.14 -2.80
N LEU A 18 -9.06 -2.69 -2.96
CA LEU A 18 -7.95 -3.55 -3.38
C LEU A 18 -7.66 -4.62 -2.32
N TRP A 19 -7.63 -4.23 -1.05
CA TRP A 19 -7.39 -5.14 0.06
C TRP A 19 -8.51 -6.18 0.23
N VAL A 20 -9.76 -5.75 0.13
CA VAL A 20 -10.93 -6.65 0.18
C VAL A 20 -10.87 -7.66 -0.97
N ALA A 21 -10.53 -7.22 -2.19
CA ALA A 21 -10.43 -8.10 -3.34
C ALA A 21 -9.34 -9.18 -3.18
N ALA A 22 -8.19 -8.83 -2.60
CA ALA A 22 -7.06 -9.74 -2.48
C ALA A 22 -7.02 -10.55 -1.16
N TRP A 23 -7.55 -10.01 -0.06
CA TRP A 23 -7.41 -10.56 1.30
C TRP A 23 -8.76 -10.78 2.01
N GLY A 24 -9.89 -10.37 1.42
CA GLY A 24 -11.22 -10.54 1.99
C GLY A 24 -11.57 -9.62 3.17
N SER A 25 -10.70 -8.66 3.51
CA SER A 25 -10.95 -7.68 4.58
C SER A 25 -10.27 -6.34 4.28
N THR A 26 -10.68 -5.28 4.97
CA THR A 26 -10.06 -3.97 4.88
C THR A 26 -8.87 -3.85 5.85
N PRO A 27 -7.89 -2.97 5.58
CA PRO A 27 -6.88 -2.61 6.56
C PRO A 27 -7.51 -2.04 7.83
N ALA A 28 -6.74 -2.03 8.92
CA ALA A 28 -7.12 -1.27 10.10
C ALA A 28 -7.19 0.23 9.76
N GLY A 29 -8.26 0.90 10.18
CA GLY A 29 -8.49 2.31 9.84
C GLY A 29 -7.35 3.23 10.27
N GLY A 30 -7.06 4.22 9.43
CA GLY A 30 -5.93 5.14 9.55
C GLY A 30 -4.60 4.49 9.17
N TYR A 31 -4.59 3.57 8.19
CA TYR A 31 -3.39 2.82 7.83
C TYR A 31 -2.26 3.73 7.34
N ALA A 32 -2.58 4.75 6.54
CA ALA A 32 -1.61 5.75 6.10
C ALA A 32 -0.94 6.49 7.28
N ASP A 33 -1.74 6.93 8.26
CA ASP A 33 -1.25 7.69 9.41
C ASP A 33 -0.50 6.84 10.44
N LYS A 34 -0.96 5.60 10.66
CA LYS A 34 -0.46 4.72 11.72
C LYS A 34 0.71 3.85 11.26
N VAL A 35 0.74 3.49 9.97
CA VAL A 35 1.72 2.56 9.39
C VAL A 35 2.61 3.26 8.39
N LEU A 36 2.05 3.79 7.29
CA LEU A 36 2.86 4.26 6.16
C LEU A 36 3.79 5.43 6.50
N LYS A 37 3.38 6.34 7.40
CA LYS A 37 4.26 7.41 7.92
C LYS A 37 5.51 6.92 8.66
N ARG A 38 5.57 5.64 9.04
CA ARG A 38 6.68 5.00 9.76
C ARG A 38 7.45 4.00 8.89
N SER A 39 6.90 3.65 7.73
CA SER A 39 7.56 2.81 6.74
C SER A 39 8.73 3.53 6.09
N LEU A 40 9.64 2.77 5.48
CA LEU A 40 10.73 3.32 4.67
C LEU A 40 10.18 3.93 3.38
N ALA A 41 9.26 3.19 2.74
CA ALA A 41 8.55 3.62 1.55
C ALA A 41 7.29 2.76 1.36
N HIS A 42 6.43 3.17 0.43
CA HIS A 42 5.36 2.34 -0.13
C HIS A 42 5.22 2.63 -1.62
N VAL A 43 4.77 1.63 -2.37
CA VAL A 43 4.60 1.76 -3.82
C VAL A 43 3.18 1.38 -4.19
N GLY A 44 2.51 2.24 -4.94
CA GLY A 44 1.20 1.98 -5.53
C GLY A 44 1.31 1.82 -7.05
N ALA A 45 0.65 0.80 -7.59
CA ALA A 45 0.41 0.65 -9.02
C ALA A 45 -1.02 1.11 -9.33
N TYR A 46 -1.16 2.02 -10.29
CA TYR A 46 -2.43 2.66 -10.64
C TYR A 46 -2.82 2.37 -12.09
N ASP A 47 -4.05 1.93 -12.28
CA ASP A 47 -4.71 1.98 -13.59
C ASP A 47 -5.66 3.19 -13.59
N VAL A 48 -5.30 4.22 -14.36
CA VAL A 48 -5.91 5.55 -14.28
C VAL A 48 -5.76 6.12 -12.86
N ASP A 49 -6.85 6.18 -12.08
CA ASP A 49 -6.88 6.71 -10.71
C ASP A 49 -7.15 5.61 -9.67
N ARG A 50 -7.33 4.36 -10.11
CA ARG A 50 -7.60 3.23 -9.24
C ARG A 50 -6.30 2.52 -8.89
N ILE A 51 -6.06 2.32 -7.59
CA ILE A 51 -4.96 1.47 -7.14
C ILE A 51 -5.27 0.00 -7.45
N VAL A 52 -4.39 -0.65 -8.20
CA VAL A 52 -4.51 -2.05 -8.64
C VAL A 52 -3.36 -2.91 -8.15
N GLY A 53 -2.34 -2.32 -7.53
CA GLY A 53 -1.30 -3.01 -6.81
C GLY A 53 -0.68 -2.14 -5.73
N PHE A 54 -0.15 -2.77 -4.68
CA PHE A 54 0.43 -2.08 -3.54
C PHE A 54 1.52 -2.92 -2.90
N VAL A 55 2.56 -2.29 -2.37
CA VAL A 55 3.53 -2.90 -1.46
C VAL A 55 3.98 -1.88 -0.44
N ASN A 56 4.05 -2.29 0.82
CA ASN A 56 4.61 -1.53 1.91
C ASN A 56 6.05 -2.00 2.18
N VAL A 57 6.99 -1.08 2.36
CA VAL A 57 8.38 -1.39 2.73
C VAL A 57 8.61 -0.89 4.14
N ALA A 58 8.47 -1.78 5.12
CA ALA A 58 8.82 -1.50 6.50
C ALA A 58 10.33 -1.67 6.71
N TRP A 59 10.85 -1.15 7.83
CA TRP A 59 12.28 -1.14 8.11
C TRP A 59 12.56 -1.01 9.61
N ASP A 60 13.81 -1.24 9.98
CA ASP A 60 14.32 -1.08 11.35
C ASP A 60 14.89 0.33 11.62
N GLY A 61 14.81 1.25 10.65
CA GLY A 61 15.45 2.57 10.71
C GLY A 61 16.95 2.54 10.39
N GLY A 62 17.50 1.38 10.01
CA GLY A 62 18.92 1.16 9.74
C GLY A 62 19.14 0.43 8.42
N VAL A 63 19.63 -0.81 8.49
CA VAL A 63 20.13 -1.54 7.31
C VAL A 63 19.16 -2.59 6.78
N HIS A 64 18.06 -2.89 7.49
CA HIS A 64 17.12 -3.92 7.09
C HIS A 64 15.78 -3.33 6.66
N ALA A 65 15.27 -3.86 5.55
CA ALA A 65 13.95 -3.56 5.02
C ALA A 65 13.15 -4.86 4.80
N PHE A 66 11.83 -4.77 4.94
CA PHE A 66 10.89 -5.87 4.86
C PHE A 66 9.77 -5.49 3.90
N LEU A 67 9.52 -6.35 2.90
CA LEU A 67 8.36 -6.21 2.03
C LEU A 67 7.14 -6.77 2.76
N LEU A 68 6.13 -5.94 2.95
CA LEU A 68 4.88 -6.27 3.61
C LEU A 68 3.71 -5.87 2.73
N ASP A 69 2.55 -6.45 3.01
CA ASP A 69 1.27 -6.05 2.43
C ASP A 69 1.25 -6.05 0.88
N THR A 70 2.07 -6.91 0.27
CA THR A 70 2.19 -7.01 -1.18
C THR A 70 0.88 -7.53 -1.76
N THR A 71 0.24 -6.70 -2.58
CA THR A 71 -1.13 -6.91 -3.03
C THR A 71 -1.25 -6.55 -4.50
N VAL A 72 -1.99 -7.35 -5.26
CA VAL A 72 -2.43 -7.03 -6.63
C VAL A 72 -3.92 -7.35 -6.75
N HIS A 73 -4.63 -6.61 -7.60
CA HIS A 73 -6.00 -6.94 -7.95
C HIS A 73 -6.02 -8.29 -8.69
N PRO A 74 -6.87 -9.25 -8.29
CA PRO A 74 -6.98 -10.56 -8.95
C PRO A 74 -7.56 -10.47 -10.37
#